data_AF-A0A6A3VQR1-F1
#
_entry.id   AF-A0A6A3VQR1-F1
#
_cell.length_a   1.000
_cell.length_b   1.000
_cell.length_c   1.000
_cell.angle_alpha   90.00
_cell.angle_beta   90.00
_cell.angle_gamma   90.00
#
_symmetry.space_group_name_H-M   'P 1'
#
loop_
_entity.id
_entity.type
_entity.pdbx_description
1 polymer ?
#
loop_
_entity_poly.entity_id
_entity_poly.type
_entity_poly.pdbx_seq_one_letter_code
_entity_poly.pdbx_strand_id
1 'polypeptide(L)' 'MLETATWIRSATPVYPTTTAQLVAYLKDSVPRVIVLNKTFDFRGTEGTTTEAGCRPDYTRACIA' A
#
# COMPACT_ATOMS: atom_id res chain seq x y z
N MET A 1 16.09 27.68 -6.16
CA MET A 1 14.79 27.49 -5.46
C MET A 1 13.62 27.60 -6.45
N LEU A 2 13.63 26.85 -7.57
CA LEU A 2 12.59 26.98 -8.61
C LEU A 2 12.20 25.64 -9.26
N GLU A 3 12.22 24.49 -8.55
CA GLU A 3 11.95 23.19 -9.21
C GLU A 3 11.06 22.17 -8.44
N THR A 4 10.45 22.53 -7.31
CA THR A 4 9.74 21.54 -6.48
C THR A 4 8.21 21.51 -6.64
N ALA A 5 7.65 22.12 -7.69
CA ALA A 5 6.18 22.20 -7.88
C ALA A 5 5.65 21.71 -9.25
N THR A 6 6.49 21.12 -10.11
CA THR A 6 6.10 20.53 -11.40
C THR A 6 6.21 19.00 -11.43
N TRP A 7 6.78 18.39 -10.39
CA TRP A 7 7.45 17.07 -10.42
C TRP A 7 6.57 15.84 -10.71
N ILE A 8 5.24 15.92 -10.61
CA ILE A 8 4.31 14.85 -11.01
C ILE A 8 3.27 15.30 -12.05
N ARG A 9 3.25 16.59 -12.42
CA ARG A 9 2.15 17.15 -13.22
C ARG A 9 2.16 16.69 -14.69
N SER A 10 3.27 16.15 -15.18
CA SER A 10 3.44 15.66 -16.56
C SER A 10 3.82 14.18 -16.67
N ALA A 11 3.89 13.44 -15.55
CA ALA A 11 4.17 12.01 -15.60
C ALA A 11 2.95 11.28 -16.19
N THR A 12 3.18 10.50 -17.25
CA THR A 12 2.12 9.70 -17.88
C THR A 12 1.51 8.75 -16.85
N PRO A 13 0.18 8.76 -16.65
CA PRO A 13 -0.45 7.88 -15.69
C PRO A 13 -0.23 6.40 -16.05
N VAL A 14 0.10 5.59 -15.05
CA VAL A 14 0.20 4.14 -15.20
C VAL A 14 -0.97 3.45 -14.50
N TYR A 15 -1.43 2.35 -15.10
CA TYR A 15 -2.60 1.58 -14.64
C TYR A 15 -2.15 0.15 -14.36
N PRO A 16 -1.71 -0.17 -13.13
CA PRO A 16 -1.31 -1.53 -12.79
C PRO A 16 -2.47 -2.51 -13.01
N THR A 17 -2.16 -3.70 -13.53
CA THR A 17 -3.16 -4.75 -13.74
C THR A 17 -3.11 -5.85 -12.68
N THR A 18 -2.00 -5.95 -11.94
CA THR A 18 -1.74 -6.96 -10.90
C THR A 18 -1.17 -6.34 -9.62
N THR A 19 -1.32 -7.03 -8.48
CA THR A 19 -0.71 -6.62 -7.20
C THR A 19 0.82 -6.54 -7.29
N ALA A 20 1.46 -7.46 -8.02
CA ALA A 20 2.91 -7.44 -8.24
C ALA A 20 3.38 -6.18 -8.99
N GLN A 21 2.65 -5.76 -10.04
CA GLN A 21 2.96 -4.51 -10.75
C GLN A 21 2.76 -3.28 -9.86
N LEU A 22 1.70 -3.26 -9.05
CA LEU A 22 1.47 -2.19 -8.10
C LEU A 22 2.63 -2.07 -7.10
N VAL A 23 3.08 -3.19 -6.53
CA VAL A 23 4.24 -3.23 -5.64
C VAL A 23 5.52 -2.76 -6.36
N ALA A 24 5.73 -3.17 -7.60
CA ALA A 24 6.89 -2.75 -8.39
C ALA A 24 6.90 -1.24 -8.64
N TYR A 25 5.76 -0.65 -9.03
CA TYR A 25 5.66 0.79 -9.26
C TYR A 25 5.85 1.63 -7.99
N LEU A 26 5.41 1.13 -6.84
CA LEU A 26 5.58 1.81 -5.55
C LEU A 26 7.02 1.76 -5.01
N LYS A 27 7.80 0.74 -5.42
CA LYS A 27 9.20 0.56 -5.01
C LYS A 27 10.21 1.21 -5.96
N ASP A 28 9.75 1.77 -7.08
CA ASP A 28 10.62 2.36 -8.08
C ASP A 28 11.21 3.69 -7.58
N SER A 29 12.43 3.99 -8.03
CA SER A 29 13.14 5.26 -7.81
C SER A 29 12.65 6.39 -8.72
N VAL A 30 11.80 6.08 -9.71
CA VAL A 30 11.25 7.06 -10.65
C VAL A 30 9.93 7.65 -10.11
N PRO A 31 9.72 8.98 -10.15
CA PRO A 31 8.43 9.59 -9.84
C PRO A 31 7.32 9.09 -10.79
N ARG A 32 6.21 8.59 -10.24
CA ARG A 32 5.09 8.02 -11.01
C ARG A 32 3.73 8.54 -10.55
N VAL A 33 2.79 8.65 -11.49
CA VAL A 33 1.36 8.82 -11.23
C VAL A 33 0.68 7.48 -11.44
N ILE A 34 0.27 6.83 -10.35
CA ILE A 34 -0.31 5.48 -10.36
C ILE A 34 -1.82 5.60 -10.11
N VAL A 35 -2.63 5.14 -11.06
CA VAL A 35 -4.09 5.20 -10.95
C VAL A 35 -4.64 3.83 -10.54
N LEU A 36 -5.35 3.80 -9.42
CA LEU A 36 -6.07 2.62 -8.95
C LEU A 36 -7.51 2.69 -9.42
N ASN A 37 -7.86 1.92 -10.45
CA ASN A 37 -9.22 1.87 -11.03
C ASN A 37 -9.95 0.54 -10.77
N LYS A 38 -9.40 -0.30 -9.89
CA LYS A 38 -9.95 -1.60 -9.51
C LYS A 38 -9.43 -2.04 -8.15
N THR A 39 -10.03 -3.10 -7.62
CA THR A 39 -9.60 -3.72 -6.37
C THR A 39 -8.29 -4.49 -6.56
N PHE A 40 -7.33 -4.24 -5.68
CA PHE A 40 -6.12 -5.04 -5.50
C PHE A 40 -6.22 -5.79 -4.18
N ASP A 41 -6.52 -7.09 -4.24
CA ASP A 41 -6.63 -7.91 -3.04
C ASP A 41 -5.25 -8.47 -2.66
N PHE A 42 -4.73 -8.02 -1.52
CA PHE A 42 -3.46 -8.50 -0.95
C PHE A 42 -3.67 -9.60 0.09
N ARG A 43 -4.91 -9.91 0.49
CA ARG A 43 -5.17 -10.94 1.50
C ARG A 43 -4.66 -12.29 1.01
N GLY A 44 -3.94 -13.01 1.86
CA GLY A 44 -3.34 -14.30 1.54
C GLY A 44 -2.12 -14.24 0.61
N THR A 45 -1.73 -13.06 0.10
CA THR A 45 -0.53 -12.95 -0.77
C THR A 45 0.79 -13.10 0.00
N GLU A 46 0.77 -12.82 1.30
CA GLU A 46 1.91 -12.96 2.21
C GLU A 46 1.80 -14.20 3.12
N GLY A 47 0.84 -15.08 2.83
CA GLY A 47 0.57 -16.27 3.64
C GLY A 47 -0.15 -15.94 4.96
N THR A 48 -0.04 -16.86 5.93
CA THR A 48 -0.67 -16.77 7.25
C THR A 48 0.29 -17.29 8.32
N THR A 49 0.39 -16.58 9.45
CA THR A 49 1.16 -17.01 10.61
C THR A 49 0.27 -16.95 11.86
N THR A 50 0.43 -17.91 12.77
CA THR A 50 -0.22 -17.89 14.09
C THR A 50 0.83 -17.64 15.15
N GLU A 51 0.69 -16.56 15.91
CA GLU A 51 1.63 -16.16 16.97
C GLU A 51 0.88 -15.78 18.25
N ALA A 52 1.59 -15.79 19.38
CA ALA A 52 1.04 -15.35 20.65
C ALA A 52 0.88 -13.82 20.65
N GLY A 53 -0.36 -13.34 20.59
CA GLY A 53 -0.68 -11.92 20.75
C GLY A 53 -0.80 -11.52 22.23
N CYS A 54 -0.70 -10.22 22.51
CA CYS A 54 -1.02 -9.66 23.82
C CYS A 54 -2.40 -9.00 23.83
N ARG A 55 -3.15 -9.19 24.91
CA ARG A 55 -4.37 -8.43 25.20
C ARG A 55 -4.25 -7.86 26.61
N PRO A 56 -3.93 -6.56 26.77
CA PRO A 56 -3.75 -5.96 28.08
C PRO A 56 -4.99 -6.08 28.96
N ASP A 57 -4.81 -6.29 30.26
CA ASP A 57 -5.90 -6.63 31.18
C ASP A 57 -6.95 -5.54 31.31
N TYR A 58 -6.57 -4.26 31.15
CA TYR A 58 -7.52 -3.14 31.14
C TYR A 58 -8.50 -3.18 29.94
N THR A 59 -8.20 -3.95 28.89
CA THR A 59 -9.11 -4.21 27.75
C THR A 59 -9.87 -5.54 27.85
N ARG A 60 -9.55 -6.37 28.85
CA ARG A 60 -10.29 -7.60 29.18
C ARG A 60 -11.53 -7.31 30.02
N ALA A 61 -11.46 -6.28 30.88
CA ALA A 61 -12.59 -5.84 31.71
C ALA A 61 -13.80 -5.33 30.90
N CYS A 62 -13.63 -5.04 29.60
CA CYS A 62 -14.68 -4.55 28.70
C CYS A 62 -15.19 -5.60 27.70
N ILE A 63 -14.94 -6.89 27.93
CA ILE A 63 -15.62 -7.96 27.18
C ILE A 63 -16.93 -8.23 27.93
N ALA A 64 -18.03 -7.74 27.36
CA ALA A 64 -19.38 -8.16 27.74
C ALA A 64 -19.61 -9.64 27.40
#